data_AF-A0A844W9V3-F1
#
_entry.id   AF-A0A844W9V3-F1
#
_cell.length_a   1.000
_cell.length_b   1.000
_cell.length_c   1.000
_cell.angle_alpha   90.00
_cell.angle_beta   90.00
_cell.angle_gamma   90.00
#
_symmetry.space_group_name_H-M   'P 1'
#
loop_
_entity.id
_entity.type
_entity.pdbx_description
1 polymer ?
#
loop_
_entity_poly.entity_id
_entity_poly.type
_entity_poly.pdbx_seq_one_letter_code
_entity_poly.pdbx_strand_id
1 'polypeptide(L)'
;MHGPPDPPGDTGTRRPTGRPAGRRGGVMSTDWRDRPEATGGCQCGAVRYLIAAGPARETVCGCRMCQRASGNFTSAFYEVDAARVTWTAAPPATWASSDVADRGFCARCGTPIFFRANGSGTIELLAATLATGTPFEPVFQVRPEGAPGWAMHLADMPVRPAEGRGPTRSNQAPEV
;
A
#
# COMPACT_ATOMS: atom_id res chain seq x y z
N MET A 1 26.40 43.43 -29.02
CA MET A 1 25.06 42.95 -28.63
C MET A 1 24.77 41.69 -29.44
N HIS A 2 25.27 40.53 -29.00
CA HIS A 2 24.96 39.23 -29.60
C HIS A 2 24.39 38.37 -28.48
N GLY A 3 23.10 38.05 -28.57
CA GLY A 3 22.44 37.14 -27.63
C GLY A 3 22.92 35.70 -27.84
N PRO A 4 22.76 34.84 -26.83
CA PRO A 4 23.13 33.43 -26.96
C PRO A 4 22.25 32.72 -28.00
N PRO A 5 22.77 31.72 -28.72
CA PRO A 5 22.00 30.95 -29.69
C PRO A 5 20.97 30.03 -28.99
N ASP A 6 19.83 29.82 -29.67
CA ASP A 6 18.76 28.91 -29.24
C ASP A 6 19.27 27.45 -29.13
N PRO A 7 18.73 26.65 -28.19
CA PRO A 7 19.06 25.23 -28.09
C PRO A 7 18.48 24.42 -29.27
N PRO A 8 19.16 23.35 -29.71
CA PRO A 8 18.69 22.52 -30.81
C PRO A 8 17.42 21.74 -30.43
N GLY A 9 16.50 21.66 -31.40
CA GLY A 9 15.18 21.07 -31.26
C GLY A 9 15.18 19.59 -30.88
N ASP A 10 14.26 19.25 -29.99
CA ASP A 10 13.93 17.90 -29.55
C ASP A 10 13.47 17.04 -30.74
N THR A 11 14.36 16.19 -31.25
CA THR A 11 13.99 15.09 -32.15
C THR A 11 13.29 14.01 -31.34
N GLY A 12 12.00 14.22 -31.11
CA GLY A 12 11.15 13.35 -30.31
C GLY A 12 11.16 11.91 -30.79
N THR A 13 11.81 11.03 -30.02
CA THR A 13 11.54 9.59 -30.07
C THR A 13 10.21 9.35 -29.36
N ARG A 14 9.12 9.27 -30.12
CA ARG A 14 7.79 8.90 -29.61
C ARG A 14 7.88 7.51 -28.95
N ARG A 15 7.71 7.46 -27.63
CA ARG A 15 7.50 6.21 -26.89
C ARG A 15 6.16 5.61 -27.34
N PRO A 16 6.08 4.30 -27.63
CA PRO A 16 4.81 3.71 -28.04
C PRO A 16 3.81 3.76 -26.88
N THR A 17 2.71 4.48 -27.08
CA THR A 17 1.52 4.48 -26.23
C THR A 17 0.73 3.19 -26.50
N GLY A 18 1.31 2.05 -26.11
CA GLY A 18 0.67 0.74 -26.22
C GLY A 18 0.28 0.23 -24.84
N ARG A 19 -1.03 0.17 -24.53
CA ARG A 19 -1.55 -0.65 -23.44
C ARG A 19 -1.23 -2.11 -23.78
N PRO A 20 -0.54 -2.90 -22.94
CA PRO A 20 -0.28 -4.30 -23.28
C PRO A 20 -1.62 -5.02 -23.43
N ALA A 21 -1.86 -5.57 -24.62
CA ALA A 21 -2.99 -6.42 -24.91
C ALA A 21 -2.73 -7.83 -24.37
N GLY A 22 -3.66 -8.34 -23.57
CA GLY A 22 -3.89 -9.77 -23.40
C GLY A 22 -3.36 -10.40 -22.10
N ARG A 23 -4.20 -10.43 -21.07
CA ARG A 23 -4.38 -11.67 -20.30
C ARG A 23 -5.72 -12.27 -20.69
N ARG A 24 -5.69 -13.49 -21.22
CA ARG A 24 -6.89 -14.33 -21.35
C ARG A 24 -7.34 -14.66 -19.92
N GLY A 25 -8.21 -13.84 -19.36
CA GLY A 25 -8.79 -14.09 -18.04
C GLY A 25 -9.99 -15.01 -18.21
N GLY A 26 -9.88 -16.25 -17.72
CA GLY A 26 -11.08 -16.97 -17.32
C GLY A 26 -11.90 -16.11 -16.35
N VAL A 27 -13.21 -16.34 -16.31
CA VAL A 27 -14.12 -15.58 -15.43
C VAL A 27 -13.68 -15.80 -13.97
N MET A 28 -12.87 -14.89 -13.43
CA MET A 28 -12.51 -14.88 -12.03
C MET A 28 -13.76 -14.48 -11.26
N SER A 29 -14.11 -15.27 -10.24
CA SER A 29 -15.24 -14.99 -9.37
C SER A 29 -15.16 -13.56 -8.83
N THR A 30 -16.27 -12.84 -8.88
CA THR A 30 -16.40 -11.52 -8.23
C THR A 30 -16.74 -11.66 -6.74
N ASP A 31 -16.95 -12.87 -6.23
CA ASP A 31 -17.02 -13.10 -4.79
C ASP A 31 -15.61 -13.03 -4.21
N TRP A 32 -15.42 -12.07 -3.30
CA TRP A 32 -14.15 -11.89 -2.61
C TRP A 32 -13.73 -13.13 -1.82
N ARG A 33 -14.67 -14.02 -1.46
CA ARG A 33 -14.40 -15.27 -0.74
C ARG A 33 -13.57 -16.27 -1.54
N ASP A 34 -13.57 -16.17 -2.86
CA ASP A 34 -12.80 -17.04 -3.77
C ASP A 34 -11.42 -16.47 -4.09
N ARG A 35 -11.08 -15.29 -3.56
CA ARG A 35 -9.78 -14.66 -3.77
C ARG A 35 -8.70 -15.40 -2.98
N PRO A 36 -7.47 -15.46 -3.52
CA PRO A 36 -6.39 -16.22 -2.90
C PRO A 36 -6.10 -15.74 -1.48
N GLU A 37 -5.55 -16.64 -0.67
CA GLU A 37 -4.97 -16.29 0.62
C GLU A 37 -3.76 -15.36 0.47
N ALA A 38 -3.41 -14.65 1.54
CA ALA A 38 -2.19 -13.85 1.58
C ALA A 38 -1.58 -13.77 2.98
N THR A 39 -0.27 -13.61 3.03
CA THR A 39 0.50 -13.38 4.25
C THR A 39 0.88 -11.91 4.38
N GLY A 40 1.25 -11.51 5.59
CA GLY A 40 1.82 -10.21 5.84
C GLY A 40 2.37 -10.05 7.24
N GLY A 41 2.83 -8.85 7.56
CA GLY A 41 3.27 -8.48 8.89
C GLY A 41 4.08 -7.20 8.93
N CYS A 42 4.69 -6.95 10.09
CA CYS A 42 5.50 -5.76 10.30
C CYS A 42 6.90 -5.86 9.70
N GLN A 43 7.60 -4.73 9.63
CA GLN A 43 8.97 -4.67 9.10
C GLN A 43 9.93 -5.59 9.86
N CYS A 44 9.86 -5.64 11.20
CA CYS A 44 10.80 -6.44 12.02
C CYS A 44 10.40 -7.91 12.19
N GLY A 45 9.26 -8.34 11.65
CA GLY A 45 8.75 -9.71 11.76
C GLY A 45 8.16 -10.14 13.09
N ALA A 46 8.12 -9.26 14.10
CA ALA A 46 7.47 -9.58 15.38
C ALA A 46 5.95 -9.79 15.26
N VAL A 47 5.32 -9.14 14.27
CA VAL A 47 3.91 -9.36 13.89
C VAL A 47 3.89 -10.04 12.53
N ARG A 48 3.14 -11.14 12.45
CA ARG A 48 2.86 -11.90 11.23
C ARG A 48 1.41 -12.34 11.23
N TYR A 49 0.81 -12.38 10.04
CA TYR A 49 -0.57 -12.82 9.86
C TYR A 49 -0.79 -13.54 8.52
N LEU A 50 -1.88 -14.30 8.47
CA LEU A 50 -2.46 -14.92 7.29
C LEU A 50 -3.90 -14.43 7.14
N ILE A 51 -4.31 -14.09 5.91
CA ILE A 51 -5.72 -13.93 5.55
C ILE A 51 -6.17 -15.11 4.70
N ALA A 52 -7.22 -15.82 5.15
CA ALA A 52 -7.71 -17.04 4.51
C ALA A 52 -8.45 -16.80 3.19
N ALA A 53 -8.82 -15.55 2.91
CA ALA A 53 -9.33 -15.10 1.62
C ALA A 53 -8.95 -13.64 1.42
N GLY A 54 -8.81 -13.25 0.14
CA GLY A 54 -8.48 -11.88 -0.24
C GLY A 54 -9.52 -10.83 0.20
N PRO A 55 -9.21 -9.55 0.02
CA PRO A 55 -10.04 -8.46 0.53
C PRO A 55 -11.39 -8.34 -0.17
N ALA A 56 -12.38 -7.88 0.58
CA ALA A 56 -13.69 -7.49 0.07
C ALA A 56 -13.69 -6.07 -0.51
N ARG A 57 -12.80 -5.20 -0.01
CA ARG A 57 -12.62 -3.83 -0.51
C ARG A 57 -11.16 -3.40 -0.47
N GLU A 58 -10.69 -2.80 -1.55
CA GLU A 58 -9.36 -2.22 -1.66
C GLU A 58 -9.43 -0.73 -1.96
N THR A 59 -8.97 0.07 -1.00
CA THR A 59 -9.06 1.52 -1.08
C THR A 59 -7.70 2.16 -0.85
N VAL A 60 -7.53 3.37 -1.38
CA VAL A 60 -6.44 4.27 -0.98
C VAL A 60 -7.06 5.55 -0.43
N CYS A 61 -6.74 5.87 0.82
CA CYS A 61 -7.29 7.01 1.52
C CYS A 61 -6.26 8.13 1.65
N GLY A 62 -6.66 9.35 1.26
CA GLY A 62 -5.84 10.56 1.34
C GLY A 62 -6.15 11.45 2.55
N CYS A 63 -7.05 11.07 3.45
CA CYS A 63 -7.45 11.96 4.54
C CYS A 63 -6.33 12.20 5.58
N ARG A 64 -6.39 13.33 6.29
CA ARG A 64 -5.36 13.73 7.26
C ARG A 64 -5.14 12.69 8.38
N MET A 65 -6.19 11.98 8.80
CA MET A 65 -6.07 10.94 9.82
C MET A 65 -5.24 9.75 9.31
N CYS A 66 -5.50 9.28 8.09
CA CYS A 66 -4.75 8.18 7.49
C CYS A 66 -3.29 8.57 7.25
N GLN A 67 -3.06 9.83 6.85
CA GLN A 67 -1.70 10.36 6.75
C GLN A 67 -0.95 10.33 8.08
N ARG A 68 -1.57 10.79 9.17
CA ARG A 68 -0.95 10.77 10.50
C ARG A 68 -0.71 9.34 11.00
N ALA A 69 -1.66 8.45 10.76
CA ALA A 69 -1.60 7.08 11.25
C ALA A 69 -0.54 6.23 10.52
N SER A 70 -0.30 6.50 9.24
CA SER A 70 0.68 5.77 8.43
C SER A 70 2.03 6.47 8.32
N GLY A 71 2.10 7.77 8.61
CA GLY A 71 3.26 8.60 8.31
C GLY A 71 3.47 8.83 6.81
N ASN A 72 2.43 8.65 5.96
CA ASN A 72 2.53 8.73 4.51
C ASN A 72 1.50 9.72 3.91
N PHE A 73 1.63 10.09 2.63
CA PHE A 73 0.73 11.03 1.96
C PHE A 73 -0.64 10.41 1.62
N THR A 74 -0.70 9.09 1.52
CA THR A 74 -1.92 8.27 1.46
C THR A 74 -1.72 6.96 2.23
N SER A 75 -2.80 6.24 2.49
CA SER A 75 -2.74 4.88 3.02
C SER A 75 -3.65 3.96 2.23
N ALA A 76 -3.10 2.87 1.71
CA ALA A 76 -3.88 1.82 1.08
C ALA A 76 -4.35 0.81 2.14
N PHE A 77 -5.63 0.46 2.08
CA PHE A 77 -6.31 -0.44 3.01
C PHE A 77 -7.02 -1.55 2.27
N TYR A 78 -6.89 -2.76 2.79
CA TYR A 78 -7.54 -3.98 2.33
C TYR A 78 -8.47 -4.47 3.43
N GLU A 79 -9.78 -4.30 3.22
CA GLU A 79 -10.78 -4.78 4.15
C GLU A 79 -10.97 -6.29 4.01
N VAL A 80 -10.85 -6.99 5.13
CA VAL A 80 -11.09 -8.43 5.24
C VAL A 80 -12.04 -8.70 6.41
N ASP A 81 -12.72 -9.84 6.38
CA ASP A 81 -13.44 -10.37 7.53
C ASP A 81 -12.43 -10.62 8.68
N ALA A 82 -12.69 -10.05 9.85
CA ALA A 82 -11.78 -10.18 11.00
C ALA A 82 -11.63 -11.63 11.45
N ALA A 83 -12.67 -12.47 11.28
CA ALA A 83 -12.61 -13.89 11.60
C ALA A 83 -11.70 -14.69 10.65
N ARG A 84 -11.31 -14.11 9.50
CA ARG A 84 -10.40 -14.72 8.52
C ARG A 84 -8.95 -14.28 8.66
N VAL A 85 -8.64 -13.42 9.64
CA VAL A 85 -7.27 -13.01 9.96
C VAL A 85 -6.74 -13.89 11.08
N THR A 86 -5.68 -14.64 10.78
CA THR A 86 -4.94 -15.42 11.78
C THR A 86 -3.63 -14.73 12.09
N TRP A 87 -3.40 -14.35 13.34
CA TRP A 87 -2.09 -13.87 13.81
C TRP A 87 -1.17 -15.06 14.03
N THR A 88 -0.15 -15.21 13.18
CA THR A 88 0.80 -16.33 13.20
C THR A 88 2.04 -16.05 14.04
N ALA A 89 2.19 -14.82 14.53
CA ALA A 89 3.16 -14.41 15.54
C ALA A 89 2.47 -13.50 16.58
N ALA A 90 3.21 -12.63 17.27
CA ALA A 90 2.61 -11.73 18.26
C ALA A 90 1.54 -10.84 17.59
N PRO A 91 0.36 -10.66 18.21
CA PRO A 91 -0.64 -9.74 17.69
C PRO A 91 -0.16 -8.28 17.77
N PRO A 92 -0.68 -7.38 16.94
CA PRO A 92 -0.39 -5.95 17.04
C PRO A 92 -0.85 -5.38 18.40
N ALA A 93 -0.14 -4.38 18.90
CA ALA A 93 -0.68 -3.51 19.94
C ALA A 93 -1.78 -2.62 19.32
N THR A 94 -2.76 -2.23 20.13
CA THR A 94 -3.90 -1.44 19.68
C THR A 94 -3.92 -0.08 20.35
N TRP A 95 -4.27 0.96 19.59
CA TRP A 95 -4.54 2.30 20.09
C TRP A 95 -5.91 2.78 19.59
N ALA A 96 -6.76 3.23 20.50
CA ALA A 96 -8.05 3.84 20.18
C ALA A 96 -7.80 5.22 19.54
N SER A 97 -7.91 5.27 18.21
CA SER A 97 -7.67 6.50 17.43
C SER A 97 -8.85 7.47 17.46
N SER A 98 -10.02 6.98 17.88
CA SER A 98 -11.21 7.72 18.25
C SER A 98 -12.11 6.85 19.15
N ASP A 99 -13.25 7.38 19.58
CA ASP A 99 -14.32 6.65 20.25
C ASP A 99 -14.95 5.53 19.38
N VAL A 100 -14.81 5.64 18.06
CA VAL A 100 -15.42 4.72 17.08
C VAL A 100 -14.41 3.85 16.34
N ALA A 101 -13.10 3.97 16.57
CA ALA A 101 -12.13 3.18 15.83
C ALA A 101 -10.77 2.95 16.52
N ASP A 102 -10.29 1.73 16.35
CA ASP A 102 -8.99 1.24 16.76
C ASP A 102 -7.98 1.22 15.61
N ARG A 103 -6.70 1.36 15.96
CA ARG A 103 -5.57 1.12 15.06
C ARG A 103 -4.58 0.16 15.66
N GLY A 104 -4.15 -0.80 14.87
CA GLY A 104 -3.13 -1.77 15.25
C GLY A 104 -1.74 -1.39 14.74
N PHE A 105 -0.72 -1.60 15.54
CA PHE A 105 0.67 -1.37 15.16
C PHE A 105 1.61 -2.37 15.84
N CYS A 106 2.78 -2.60 15.26
CA CYS A 106 3.80 -3.40 15.91
C CYS A 106 4.44 -2.63 17.07
N ALA A 107 4.28 -3.11 18.30
CA ALA A 107 4.90 -2.49 19.48
C ALA A 107 6.44 -2.44 19.43
N ARG A 108 7.08 -3.27 18.59
CA ARG A 108 8.54 -3.35 18.48
C ARG A 108 9.13 -2.37 17.46
N CYS A 109 8.51 -2.24 16.29
CA CYS A 109 9.07 -1.42 15.19
C CYS A 109 8.16 -0.29 14.72
N GLY A 110 6.98 -0.13 15.33
CA GLY A 110 6.04 0.94 15.00
C GLY A 110 5.28 0.76 13.68
N THR A 111 5.51 -0.30 12.91
CA THR A 111 4.79 -0.51 11.63
C THR A 111 3.27 -0.52 11.89
N PRO A 112 2.50 0.37 11.25
CA PRO A 112 1.04 0.34 11.32
C PRO A 112 0.52 -0.88 10.56
N ILE A 113 -0.38 -1.66 11.19
CA ILE A 113 -0.88 -2.94 10.68
C ILE A 113 -2.32 -2.83 10.22
N PHE A 114 -3.19 -2.23 11.03
CA PHE A 114 -4.62 -2.18 10.70
C PHE A 114 -5.35 -0.93 11.19
N PHE A 115 -6.51 -0.70 10.59
CA PHE A 115 -7.60 0.12 11.09
C PHE A 115 -8.83 -0.77 11.32
N ARG A 116 -9.62 -0.49 12.35
CA ARG A 116 -10.87 -1.21 12.63
C ARG A 116 -11.87 -0.27 13.27
N ALA A 117 -13.05 -0.13 12.65
CA ALA A 117 -14.17 0.52 13.31
C ALA A 117 -14.71 -0.36 14.44
N ASN A 118 -15.04 0.26 15.58
CA ASN A 118 -15.53 -0.44 16.76
C ASN A 118 -16.87 -1.12 16.45
N GLY A 119 -17.01 -2.39 16.84
CA GLY A 119 -18.19 -3.20 16.51
C GLY A 119 -18.26 -3.67 15.06
N SER A 120 -17.27 -3.35 14.21
CA SER A 120 -17.20 -3.92 12.86
C SER A 120 -16.81 -5.40 12.93
N GLY A 121 -17.45 -6.22 12.08
CA GLY A 121 -17.00 -7.59 11.79
C GLY A 121 -15.78 -7.64 10.84
N THR A 122 -15.32 -6.49 10.35
CA THR A 122 -14.20 -6.37 9.41
C THR A 122 -12.99 -5.69 10.04
N ILE A 123 -11.84 -5.89 9.42
CA ILE A 123 -10.58 -5.24 9.74
C ILE A 123 -9.92 -4.78 8.43
N GLU A 124 -9.39 -3.56 8.41
CA GLU A 124 -8.71 -2.98 7.26
C GLU A 124 -7.20 -3.07 7.47
N LEU A 125 -6.55 -4.01 6.78
CA LEU A 125 -5.10 -4.18 6.81
C LEU A 125 -4.43 -3.13 5.94
N LEU A 126 -3.31 -2.56 6.40
CA LEU A 126 -2.51 -1.68 5.55
C LEU A 126 -1.88 -2.51 4.43
N ALA A 127 -2.15 -2.13 3.18
CA ALA A 127 -1.75 -2.89 1.99
C ALA A 127 -0.24 -3.19 1.95
N ALA A 128 0.58 -2.21 2.36
CA ALA A 128 2.05 -2.32 2.36
C ALA A 128 2.61 -3.27 3.43
N THR A 129 1.77 -3.88 4.26
CA THR A 129 2.18 -4.91 5.22
C THR A 129 1.95 -6.32 4.71
N LEU A 130 1.24 -6.49 3.60
CA LEU A 130 1.13 -7.78 2.92
C LEU A 130 2.45 -8.10 2.20
N ALA A 131 2.71 -9.40 1.98
CA ALA A 131 3.89 -9.87 1.26
C ALA A 131 3.97 -9.27 -0.16
N THR A 132 5.19 -9.05 -0.66
CA THR A 132 5.35 -8.54 -2.03
C THR A 132 4.79 -9.54 -3.03
N GLY A 133 4.03 -9.05 -4.02
CA GLY A 133 3.46 -9.89 -5.07
C GLY A 133 2.05 -10.42 -4.79
N THR A 134 1.41 -10.03 -3.68
CA THR A 134 -0.03 -10.28 -3.50
C THR A 134 -0.83 -9.68 -4.68
N PRO A 135 -1.81 -10.41 -5.25
CA PRO A 135 -2.52 -9.99 -6.46
C PRO A 135 -3.68 -9.03 -6.16
N PHE A 136 -3.47 -8.10 -5.21
CA PHE A 136 -4.47 -7.13 -4.78
C PHE A 136 -3.94 -5.72 -5.03
N GLU A 137 -4.81 -4.85 -5.54
CA GLU A 137 -4.50 -3.45 -5.77
C GLU A 137 -5.69 -2.57 -5.36
N PRO A 138 -5.46 -1.36 -4.83
CA PRO A 138 -6.52 -0.41 -4.57
C PRO A 138 -7.28 -0.05 -5.86
N VAL A 139 -8.61 -0.16 -5.83
CA VAL A 139 -9.49 0.17 -6.96
C VAL A 139 -10.38 1.39 -6.69
N PHE A 140 -10.39 1.90 -5.45
CA PHE A 140 -11.12 3.10 -5.06
C PHE A 140 -10.23 4.10 -4.33
N GLN A 141 -10.43 5.40 -4.59
CA GLN A 141 -9.85 6.47 -3.78
C GLN A 141 -10.87 7.04 -2.79
N VAL A 142 -10.43 7.26 -1.56
CA VAL A 142 -11.23 7.84 -0.49
C VAL A 142 -10.58 9.14 -0.03
N ARG A 143 -11.33 10.24 -0.05
CA ARG A 143 -10.82 11.58 0.29
C ARG A 143 -9.50 11.94 -0.46
N PRO A 144 -9.43 11.76 -1.80
CA PRO A 144 -8.21 12.00 -2.57
C PRO A 144 -7.73 13.46 -2.46
N GLU A 145 -8.65 14.41 -2.26
CA GLU A 145 -8.35 15.84 -2.08
C GLU A 145 -7.51 16.14 -0.84
N GLY A 146 -7.42 15.21 0.11
CA GLY A 146 -6.55 15.35 1.28
C GLY A 146 -5.07 15.11 0.98
N ALA A 147 -4.74 14.38 -0.09
CA ALA A 147 -3.36 14.14 -0.49
C ALA A 147 -2.71 15.44 -0.97
N PRO A 148 -1.41 15.67 -0.70
CA PRO A 148 -0.73 16.86 -1.17
C PRO A 148 -0.65 16.87 -2.70
N GLY A 149 -0.84 18.04 -3.33
CA GLY A 149 -0.92 18.14 -4.79
C GLY A 149 0.29 17.58 -5.55
N TRP A 150 1.48 17.62 -4.96
CA TRP A 150 2.68 17.04 -5.58
C TRP A 150 2.58 15.52 -5.80
N ALA A 151 1.77 14.80 -5.01
CA ALA A 151 1.61 13.35 -5.12
C ALA A 151 0.97 12.92 -6.44
N MET A 152 0.20 13.81 -7.08
CA MET A 152 -0.45 13.56 -8.37
C MET A 152 0.54 13.44 -9.53
N HIS A 153 1.77 13.92 -9.35
CA HIS A 153 2.81 13.96 -10.38
C HIS A 153 3.98 13.05 -10.05
N LEU A 154 3.85 12.14 -9.08
CA LEU A 154 4.94 11.27 -8.63
C LEU A 154 5.56 10.46 -9.79
N ALA A 155 4.73 9.99 -10.73
CA ALA A 155 5.18 9.23 -11.90
C ALA A 155 5.95 10.07 -12.93
N ASP A 156 5.77 11.39 -12.90
CA ASP A 156 6.42 12.33 -13.82
C ASP A 156 7.73 12.90 -13.24
N MET A 157 8.02 12.64 -11.95
CA MET A 157 9.19 13.17 -11.28
C MET A 157 10.49 12.53 -11.81
N PRO A 158 11.59 13.29 -11.93
CA PRO A 158 12.88 12.74 -12.31
C PRO A 158 13.34 11.63 -11.34
N VAL A 159 13.68 10.46 -11.89
CA VAL A 159 14.25 9.36 -11.11
C VAL A 159 15.75 9.57 -10.98
N ARG A 160 16.24 9.72 -9.75
CA ARG A 160 17.68 9.66 -9.50
C ARG A 160 18.17 8.23 -9.72
N PRO A 161 19.21 8.00 -10.55
CA PRO A 161 19.81 6.69 -10.66
C PRO A 161 20.25 6.18 -9.29
N ALA A 162 20.27 4.86 -9.12
CA ALA A 162 20.85 4.25 -7.92
C ALA A 162 22.36 4.52 -7.90
N GLU A 163 22.77 5.65 -7.33
CA GLU A 163 24.16 5.92 -7.00
C GLU A 163 24.62 4.86 -5.99
N GLY A 164 25.78 4.26 -6.24
CA GLY A 164 26.31 3.06 -5.55
C GLY A 164 26.06 3.05 -4.05
N ARG A 165 24.91 2.51 -3.65
CA ARG A 165 24.53 2.37 -2.25
C ARG A 165 25.34 1.19 -1.74
N GLY A 166 26.34 1.48 -0.90
CA GLY A 166 27.07 0.46 -0.16
C GLY A 166 26.11 -0.46 0.60
N PRO A 167 26.60 -1.62 1.06
CA PRO A 167 25.76 -2.63 1.70
C PRO A 167 25.01 -2.02 2.90
N THR A 168 23.69 -1.90 2.75
CA THR A 168 22.81 -1.45 3.83
C THR A 168 22.42 -2.68 4.65
N ARG A 169 22.78 -2.72 5.93
CA ARG A 169 22.20 -3.72 6.83
C ARG A 169 20.78 -3.29 7.17
N SER A 170 19.80 -4.05 6.69
CA SER A 170 18.40 -3.83 7.02
C SER A 170 18.01 -4.64 8.25
N ASN A 171 17.27 -4.03 9.17
CA ASN A 171 16.60 -4.73 10.27
C ASN A 171 15.22 -5.28 9.84
N GLN A 172 14.90 -5.19 8.55
CA GLN A 172 13.70 -5.79 7.99
C GLN A 172 13.86 -7.31 7.99
N ALA A 173 12.89 -7.99 8.58
CA ALA A 173 12.79 -9.43 8.50
C ALA A 173 12.48 -9.85 7.06
N PRO A 174 12.91 -11.05 6.62
CA PRO A 174 12.49 -11.60 5.35
C PRO A 174 10.96 -11.57 5.20
N GLU A 175 10.52 -11.41 3.95
CA GLU A 175 9.12 -11.63 3.61
C GLU A 175 8.73 -13.08 3.88
N VAL A 176 7.46 -13.30 4.22
CA VAL A 176 6.86 -14.59 4.59
C VAL A 176 6.06 -15.17 3.45
#